data_AF-A0A535D3U0-F1
#
_entry.id   AF-A0A535D3U0-F1
#
_cell.length_a   1.000
_cell.length_b   1.000
_cell.length_c   1.000
_cell.angle_alpha   90.00
_cell.angle_beta   90.00
_cell.angle_gamma   90.00
#
_symmetry.space_group_name_H-M   'P 1'
#
loop_
_entity.id
_entity.type
_entity.pdbx_description
1 polymer ?
#
loop_
_entity_poly.entity_id
_entity_poly.type
_entity_poly.pdbx_seq_one_letter_code
_entity_poly.pdbx_strand_id
1 'polypeptide(L)'
;MSLDRNETATVERLRPADARTCADILRRAGEARQTVRVRGGGTKEYLGDPRPTDLVLETTSLGGIVEHVPADLTVTVGAGTRFRELEDALARAGQMLALDPPHADAATIGGIVAANSSGFRRARY
;
A
#
# COMPACT_ATOMS: atom_id res chain seq x y z
N MET A 1 26.53 -2.56 -31.06
CA MET A 1 27.06 -1.33 -30.46
C MET A 1 25.94 -0.31 -30.44
N SER A 2 25.11 -0.36 -29.40
CA SER A 2 24.07 0.65 -29.14
C SER A 2 24.08 0.86 -27.63
N LEU A 3 24.22 2.12 -27.28
CA LEU A 3 24.84 2.59 -26.04
C LEU A 3 24.00 2.31 -24.80
N ASP A 4 24.72 2.08 -23.73
CA ASP A 4 24.30 1.99 -22.34
C ASP A 4 23.29 3.10 -21.98
N ARG A 5 22.03 2.72 -21.73
CA ARG A 5 21.12 3.50 -20.89
C ARG A 5 21.28 3.07 -19.43
N ASN A 6 22.51 3.18 -18.91
CA ASN A 6 22.77 3.11 -17.49
C ASN A 6 23.16 4.51 -17.00
N GLU A 7 22.21 5.42 -17.11
CA GLU A 7 22.25 6.71 -16.42
C GLU A 7 21.30 6.55 -15.24
N THR A 8 21.75 6.91 -14.04
CA THR A 8 21.03 6.76 -12.77
C THR A 8 19.75 7.62 -12.78
N ALA A 9 18.73 7.17 -13.50
CA ALA A 9 17.42 7.79 -13.49
C ALA A 9 16.84 7.59 -12.08
N THR A 10 16.93 8.64 -11.27
CA THR A 10 16.28 8.66 -9.95
C THR A 10 14.79 8.59 -10.22
N VAL A 11 14.22 7.40 -10.01
CA VAL A 11 12.78 7.17 -10.15
C VAL A 11 12.06 8.19 -9.27
N GLU A 12 11.21 9.01 -9.88
CA GLU A 12 10.47 10.03 -9.16
C GLU A 12 9.59 9.36 -8.09
N ARG A 13 9.53 9.94 -6.89
CA ARG A 13 8.71 9.40 -5.79
C ARG A 13 7.73 10.45 -5.31
N LEU A 14 6.44 10.18 -5.46
CA LEU A 14 5.36 11.07 -5.06
C LEU A 14 4.55 10.48 -3.90
N ARG A 15 4.20 11.33 -2.94
CA ARG A 15 3.39 11.00 -1.76
C ARG A 15 2.11 11.83 -1.78
N PRO A 16 0.98 11.30 -2.27
CA PRO A 16 -0.28 12.04 -2.27
C PRO A 16 -0.75 12.30 -0.83
N ALA A 17 -1.26 13.50 -0.59
CA ALA A 17 -1.85 13.86 0.71
C ALA A 17 -3.24 13.22 0.91
N ASP A 18 -3.97 12.97 -0.18
CA ASP A 18 -5.31 12.41 -0.18
C ASP A 18 -5.62 11.63 -1.47
N ALA A 19 -6.80 11.01 -1.52
CA ALA A 19 -7.24 10.24 -2.68
C ALA A 19 -7.40 11.10 -3.95
N ARG A 20 -7.74 12.39 -3.81
CA ARG A 20 -7.88 13.30 -4.94
C ARG A 20 -6.53 13.58 -5.60
N THR A 21 -5.53 13.90 -4.80
CA THR A 21 -4.14 14.11 -5.22
C THR A 21 -3.58 12.84 -5.85
N CYS A 22 -3.90 11.67 -5.29
CA CYS A 22 -3.54 10.37 -5.87
C CYS A 22 -4.12 10.20 -7.29
N ALA A 23 -5.42 10.48 -7.46
CA ALA A 23 -6.08 10.41 -8.76
C ALA A 23 -5.48 11.40 -9.78
N ASP A 24 -5.17 12.63 -9.35
CA ASP A 24 -4.54 13.63 -10.21
C ASP A 24 -3.13 13.22 -10.67
N ILE A 25 -2.33 12.62 -9.79
CA ILE A 25 -1.00 12.08 -10.15
C ILE A 25 -1.15 10.98 -11.19
N LEU A 26 -2.05 10.01 -10.96
CA LEU A 26 -2.27 8.89 -11.89
C LEU A 26 -2.79 9.36 -13.24
N ARG A 27 -3.68 10.36 -13.26
CA ARG A 27 -4.18 10.98 -14.49
C ARG A 27 -3.03 11.61 -15.30
N ARG A 28 -2.19 12.43 -14.67
CA ARG A 28 -1.05 13.08 -15.33
C ARG A 28 -0.02 12.06 -15.83
N ALA A 29 0.26 11.01 -15.05
CA ALA A 29 1.14 9.93 -15.48
C ALA A 29 0.57 9.20 -16.70
N GLY A 30 -0.74 8.96 -16.74
CA GLY A 30 -1.43 8.38 -17.89
C GLY A 30 -1.34 9.27 -19.14
N GLU A 31 -1.56 10.58 -19.00
CA GLU A 31 -1.42 11.57 -20.09
C GLU A 31 0.01 11.59 -20.64
N ALA A 32 1.01 11.47 -19.77
CA ALA A 32 2.43 11.42 -20.12
C ALA A 32 2.93 10.03 -20.55
N ARG A 33 2.07 9.00 -20.53
CA ARG A 33 2.41 7.57 -20.75
C ARG A 33 3.56 7.07 -19.86
N GLN A 34 3.62 7.55 -18.63
CA GLN A 34 4.58 7.12 -17.63
C GLN A 34 4.12 5.83 -16.96
N THR A 35 5.08 4.93 -16.70
CA THR A 35 4.88 3.73 -15.90
C THR A 35 4.92 4.07 -14.41
N VAL A 36 3.92 3.58 -13.67
CA VAL A 36 3.75 3.88 -12.24
C VAL A 36 3.82 2.61 -11.41
N ARG A 37 4.66 2.63 -10.38
CA ARG A 37 4.69 1.62 -9.31
C ARG A 37 4.01 2.16 -8.07
N VAL A 38 2.95 1.50 -7.63
CA VAL A 38 2.30 1.80 -6.35
C VAL A 38 3.06 1.09 -5.22
N ARG A 39 3.40 1.81 -4.16
CA ARG A 39 4.23 1.32 -3.07
C ARG A 39 3.66 1.72 -1.70
N GLY A 40 3.34 0.74 -0.87
CA GLY A 40 3.03 0.94 0.54
C GLY A 40 4.28 0.80 1.42
N GLY A 41 4.26 -0.13 2.36
CA GLY A 41 5.41 -0.45 3.22
C GLY A 41 6.59 -1.17 2.54
N GLY A 42 6.49 -1.49 1.24
CA GLY A 42 7.57 -2.14 0.48
C GLY A 42 7.84 -3.61 0.81
N THR A 43 7.13 -4.18 1.79
CA THR A 43 7.37 -5.55 2.29
C THR A 43 7.01 -6.69 1.33
N LYS A 44 6.55 -6.37 0.12
CA LYS A 44 6.20 -7.34 -0.93
C LYS A 44 6.87 -7.01 -2.28
N GLU A 45 7.89 -6.15 -2.29
CA GLU A 45 8.60 -5.76 -3.52
C GLU A 45 9.32 -6.93 -4.22
N TYR A 46 9.55 -8.02 -3.49
CA TYR A 46 10.11 -9.26 -4.03
C TYR A 46 9.10 -10.10 -4.83
N LEU A 47 7.81 -9.78 -4.80
CA LEU A 47 6.78 -10.49 -5.56
C LEU A 47 6.69 -9.93 -6.99
N GLY A 48 6.65 -10.84 -7.97
CA GLY A 48 6.53 -10.51 -9.40
C GLY A 48 7.86 -10.19 -10.08
N ASP A 49 7.78 -9.58 -11.26
CA ASP A 49 8.94 -9.12 -12.05
C ASP A 49 9.02 -7.58 -11.96
N PRO A 50 9.83 -7.01 -11.04
CA PRO A 50 9.92 -5.57 -10.87
C PRO A 50 10.61 -4.93 -12.09
N ARG A 51 9.80 -4.40 -13.00
CA ARG A 51 10.29 -3.63 -14.15
C ARG A 51 10.73 -2.21 -13.73
N PRO A 52 11.68 -1.61 -14.48
CA PRO A 52 11.92 -0.17 -14.39
C PRO A 52 10.60 0.60 -14.52
N THR A 53 10.47 1.65 -13.72
CA THR A 53 9.27 2.49 -13.67
C THR A 53 9.70 3.95 -13.70
N ASP A 54 8.89 4.82 -14.28
CA ASP A 54 9.17 6.26 -14.32
C ASP A 54 8.85 6.92 -12.98
N LEU A 55 7.78 6.46 -12.32
CA LEU A 55 7.24 7.02 -11.09
C LEU A 55 6.94 5.94 -10.04
N VAL A 56 7.22 6.24 -8.77
CA VAL A 56 6.72 5.50 -7.61
C VAL A 56 5.70 6.37 -6.86
N LEU A 57 4.50 5.84 -6.70
CA LEU A 57 3.42 6.44 -5.92
C LEU A 57 3.39 5.79 -4.52
N GLU A 58 3.84 6.52 -3.50
CA GLU A 58 3.94 6.03 -2.13
C GLU A 58 2.65 6.30 -1.34
N THR A 59 1.95 5.24 -0.93
CA THR A 59 0.63 5.36 -0.28
C THR A 59 0.69 5.57 1.22
N THR A 60 1.87 5.57 1.85
CA THR A 60 2.03 5.63 3.32
C THR A 60 1.44 6.90 3.94
N SER A 61 1.36 8.01 3.19
CA SER A 61 0.70 9.24 3.62
C SER A 61 -0.84 9.13 3.64
N LEU A 62 -1.41 8.15 2.93
CA LEU A 62 -2.84 7.83 2.92
C LEU A 62 -3.18 6.81 4.02
N GLY A 63 -2.72 7.07 5.24
CA GLY A 63 -2.89 6.18 6.40
C GLY A 63 -3.92 6.71 7.40
N GLY A 64 -4.39 5.82 8.27
CA GLY A 64 -5.31 6.12 9.36
C GLY A 64 -6.70 5.50 9.19
N ILE A 65 -7.45 5.50 10.30
CA ILE A 65 -8.85 5.08 10.33
C ILE A 65 -9.72 6.26 9.89
N VAL A 66 -10.53 6.04 8.86
CA VAL A 66 -11.53 6.99 8.37
C VAL A 66 -12.81 6.85 9.19
N GLU A 67 -13.22 5.61 9.45
CA GLU A 67 -14.43 5.30 10.20
C GLU A 67 -14.28 3.95 10.88
N HIS A 68 -14.80 3.82 12.10
CA HIS A 68 -14.86 2.56 12.83
C HIS A 68 -16.25 2.43 13.44
N VAL A 69 -16.99 1.41 13.03
CA VAL A 69 -18.33 1.10 13.54
C VAL A 69 -18.26 -0.25 14.26
N PRO A 70 -17.96 -0.26 15.58
CA PRO A 70 -17.73 -1.50 16.31
C PRO A 70 -18.94 -2.45 16.31
N ALA A 71 -20.16 -1.90 16.33
CA ALA A 71 -21.40 -2.69 16.32
C ALA A 71 -21.55 -3.53 15.05
N ASP A 72 -21.04 -3.03 13.92
CA ASP A 72 -21.13 -3.68 12.61
C ASP A 72 -19.86 -4.45 12.26
N LEU A 73 -18.88 -4.53 13.18
CA LEU A 73 -17.56 -5.12 12.96
C LEU A 73 -16.85 -4.58 11.70
N THR A 74 -17.10 -3.31 11.37
CA THR A 74 -16.61 -2.68 10.14
C THR A 74 -15.67 -1.53 10.46
N VAL A 75 -14.57 -1.44 9.70
CA VAL A 75 -13.60 -0.35 9.78
C VAL A 75 -13.17 0.07 8.37
N THR A 76 -13.22 1.37 8.11
CA THR A 76 -12.74 2.00 6.88
C THR A 76 -11.41 2.66 7.17
N VAL A 77 -10.39 2.34 6.37
CA VAL A 77 -9.02 2.82 6.57
C VAL A 77 -8.39 3.26 5.27
N GLY A 78 -7.41 4.16 5.36
CA GLY A 78 -6.57 4.51 4.23
C GLY A 78 -5.65 3.35 3.81
N ALA A 79 -5.33 3.25 2.52
CA ALA A 79 -4.49 2.18 1.96
C ALA A 79 -3.05 2.16 2.52
N GLY A 80 -2.57 3.30 3.02
CA GLY A 80 -1.27 3.48 3.67
C GLY A 80 -1.23 3.06 5.13
N THR A 81 -2.37 2.76 5.75
CA THR A 81 -2.46 2.40 7.18
C THR A 81 -1.60 1.17 7.45
N ARG A 82 -0.73 1.24 8.46
CA ARG A 82 0.06 0.06 8.86
C ARG A 82 -0.84 -0.95 9.53
N PHE A 83 -0.61 -2.23 9.23
CA PHE A 83 -1.40 -3.32 9.79
C PHE A 83 -1.36 -3.31 11.34
N ARG A 84 -0.16 -3.14 11.91
CA ARG A 84 0.02 -3.07 13.36
C ARG A 84 -0.73 -1.89 14.01
N GLU A 85 -0.72 -0.72 13.38
CA GLU A 85 -1.44 0.45 13.89
C GLU A 85 -2.96 0.21 13.91
N LEU A 86 -3.48 -0.50 12.91
CA LEU A 86 -4.89 -0.89 12.87
C LEU A 86 -5.22 -1.96 13.92
N GLU A 87 -4.38 -2.97 14.09
CA GLU A 87 -4.56 -3.98 15.16
C GLU A 87 -4.58 -3.32 16.54
N ASP A 88 -3.63 -2.43 16.83
CA ASP A 88 -3.55 -1.73 18.12
C ASP A 88 -4.79 -0.86 18.38
N ALA A 89 -5.35 -0.24 17.33
CA ALA A 89 -6.57 0.55 17.44
C ALA A 89 -7.81 -0.31 17.72
N LEU A 90 -7.97 -1.42 16.99
CA LEU A 90 -9.09 -2.34 17.17
C LEU A 90 -9.03 -3.08 18.52
N ALA A 91 -7.83 -3.38 19.01
CA ALA A 91 -7.63 -4.00 20.32
C ALA A 91 -8.23 -3.16 21.46
N ARG A 92 -8.26 -1.82 21.34
CA ARG A 92 -8.90 -0.93 22.32
C ARG A 92 -10.42 -1.11 22.41
N ALA A 93 -11.03 -1.60 21.33
CA ALA A 93 -12.45 -1.98 21.29
C ALA A 93 -12.68 -3.48 21.57
N GLY A 94 -11.63 -4.22 21.99
CA GLY A 94 -11.70 -5.67 22.19
C GLY A 94 -11.85 -6.46 20.88
N GLN A 95 -11.50 -5.86 19.74
CA GLN A 95 -11.62 -6.44 18.41
C GLN A 95 -10.24 -6.82 17.86
N MET A 96 -10.23 -7.70 16.87
CA MET A 96 -9.02 -8.11 16.17
C MET A 96 -9.27 -8.21 14.66
N LEU A 97 -8.21 -8.05 13.87
CA LEU A 97 -8.26 -8.41 12.46
C LEU A 97 -8.11 -9.93 12.31
N ALA A 98 -9.00 -10.51 11.51
CA ALA A 98 -8.95 -11.92 11.11
C ALA A 98 -7.84 -12.23 10.07
N LEU A 99 -6.78 -11.43 10.04
CA LEU A 99 -5.64 -11.54 9.12
C LEU A 99 -4.35 -11.69 9.93
N ASP A 100 -3.34 -12.30 9.31
CA ASP A 100 -2.00 -12.50 9.87
C ASP A 100 -0.93 -12.47 8.75
N PRO A 101 -0.82 -11.36 8.00
CA PRO A 101 0.06 -11.28 6.85
C PRO A 101 1.55 -11.30 7.28
N PRO A 102 2.46 -11.86 6.45
CA PRO A 102 3.88 -11.70 6.65
C PRO A 102 4.30 -10.23 6.71
N HIS A 103 5.30 -9.93 7.56
CA HIS A 103 5.81 -8.59 7.82
C HIS A 103 4.75 -7.62 8.37
N ALA A 104 3.87 -8.11 9.26
CA ALA A 104 2.78 -7.34 9.89
C ALA A 104 3.23 -6.02 10.55
N ASP A 105 4.49 -5.94 10.98
CA ASP A 105 5.14 -4.77 11.55
C ASP A 105 5.34 -3.62 10.55
N ALA A 106 5.52 -3.93 9.27
CA ALA A 106 5.81 -2.96 8.21
C ALA A 106 4.82 -2.98 7.03
N ALA A 107 3.93 -3.97 6.95
CA ALA A 107 2.91 -4.07 5.90
C ALA A 107 1.82 -3.00 6.07
N THR A 108 1.34 -2.48 4.93
CA THR A 108 0.17 -1.60 4.89
C THR A 108 -1.06 -2.37 4.40
N ILE A 109 -2.25 -1.92 4.78
CA ILE A 109 -3.53 -2.55 4.40
C ILE A 109 -3.67 -2.65 2.87
N GLY A 110 -3.34 -1.58 2.13
CA GLY A 110 -3.38 -1.63 0.67
C GLY A 110 -2.38 -2.61 0.06
N GLY A 111 -1.20 -2.80 0.68
CA GLY A 111 -0.22 -3.79 0.23
C GLY A 111 -0.66 -5.22 0.50
N ILE A 112 -1.36 -5.46 1.61
CA ILE A 112 -1.96 -6.76 1.94
C ILE A 112 -3.03 -7.12 0.91
N VAL A 113 -3.93 -6.18 0.60
CA VAL A 113 -4.98 -6.37 -0.42
C VAL A 113 -4.36 -6.60 -1.81
N ALA A 114 -3.44 -5.75 -2.25
CA ALA A 114 -2.84 -5.84 -3.58
C ALA A 114 -2.08 -7.15 -3.83
N ALA A 115 -1.45 -7.71 -2.79
CA ALA A 115 -0.71 -8.96 -2.87
C ALA A 115 -1.54 -10.20 -2.48
N ASN A 116 -2.82 -10.04 -2.15
CA ASN A 116 -3.64 -11.10 -1.52
C ASN A 116 -2.90 -11.80 -0.36
N SER A 117 -2.22 -11.00 0.47
CA SER A 117 -1.29 -11.50 1.49
C SER A 117 -2.06 -12.02 2.70
N SER A 118 -1.86 -13.29 3.04
CA SER A 118 -2.51 -13.95 4.17
C SER A 118 -1.55 -14.90 4.86
N GLY A 119 -1.84 -15.24 6.13
CA GLY A 119 -1.13 -16.25 6.89
C GLY A 119 -2.04 -17.43 7.24
N PHE A 120 -1.71 -18.11 8.34
CA PHE A 120 -2.39 -19.34 8.77
C PHE A 120 -3.83 -19.10 9.24
N ARG A 121 -4.16 -17.88 9.73
CA ARG A 121 -5.52 -17.55 10.17
C ARG A 121 -6.55 -17.69 9.05
N ARG A 122 -6.15 -17.63 7.77
CA ARG A 122 -7.07 -17.84 6.63
C ARG A 122 -7.80 -19.19 6.64
N ALA A 123 -7.26 -20.19 7.33
CA ALA A 123 -7.92 -21.49 7.42
C ALA A 123 -9.15 -21.48 8.35
N ARG A 124 -9.25 -20.45 9.20
CA ARG A 124 -10.31 -20.28 10.19
C ARG A 124 -11.35 -19.24 9.79
N TYR A 125 -10.96 -18.24 9.00
CA TYR A 125 -11.77 -17.07 8.67
C TYR A 125 -11.89 -16.89 7.16
#